data_AF-A0A661I4H4-F1
#
_entry.id   AF-A0A661I4H4-F1
#
_cell.length_a   1.000
_cell.length_b   1.000
_cell.length_c   1.000
_cell.angle_alpha   90.00
_cell.angle_beta   90.00
_cell.angle_gamma   90.00
#
_symmetry.space_group_name_H-M   'P 1'
#
loop_
_entity.id
_entity.type
_entity.pdbx_description
1 polymer ?
#
loop_
_entity_poly.entity_id
_entity_poly.type
_entity_poly.pdbx_seq_one_letter_code
_entity_poly.pdbx_strand_id
1 'polypeptide(L)'
;MPLPDSNIHTADLEQDGKIIYFDDIGCTILWAKDEKIDLKKVKTRIYSNDSKKYIDPFKAHFAINERTPMLYGFSAYEKPCDGCISFDEVIVKMLRGEHMANPK
;
A
#
# COMPACT_ATOMS: atom_id res chain seq x y z
N MET A 1 4.30 -3.80 9.56
CA MET A 1 3.19 -4.55 10.15
C MET A 1 3.23 -6.05 9.81
N PRO A 2 3.24 -6.98 10.79
CA PRO A 2 2.75 -8.33 10.55
C PRO A 2 1.23 -8.28 10.30
N LEU A 3 0.74 -9.02 9.32
CA LEU A 3 -0.71 -9.18 9.14
C LEU A 3 -1.28 -9.90 10.38
N PRO A 4 -2.43 -9.46 10.94
CA PRO A 4 -3.08 -10.21 12.00
C PRO A 4 -3.46 -11.62 11.50
N ASP A 5 -3.62 -12.61 12.38
CA ASP A 5 -4.07 -13.99 12.05
C ASP A 5 -5.47 -14.07 11.40
N SER A 6 -6.10 -12.92 11.16
CA SER A 6 -7.36 -12.77 10.46
C SER A 6 -7.08 -12.61 8.96
N ASN A 7 -7.96 -13.11 8.08
CA ASN A 7 -7.89 -12.97 6.60
C ASN A 7 -7.95 -11.50 6.10
N ILE A 8 -7.11 -10.63 6.65
CA ILE A 8 -7.00 -9.21 6.34
C ILE A 8 -5.82 -9.06 5.42
N HIS A 9 -6.07 -8.50 4.25
CA HIS A 9 -5.04 -8.16 3.29
C HIS A 9 -4.64 -6.69 3.47
N THR A 10 -3.39 -6.36 3.18
CA THR A 10 -2.90 -4.99 3.31
C THR A 10 -3.62 -4.07 2.33
N ALA A 11 -3.84 -4.51 1.09
CA ALA A 11 -4.52 -3.74 0.07
C ALA A 11 -5.47 -4.62 -0.75
N ASP A 12 -6.48 -3.99 -1.33
CA ASP A 12 -7.34 -4.61 -2.34
C ASP A 12 -7.68 -3.64 -3.48
N LEU A 13 -7.90 -4.17 -4.66
CA LEU A 13 -8.19 -3.42 -5.88
C LEU A 13 -9.41 -4.04 -6.57
N GLU A 14 -10.42 -3.22 -6.82
CA GLU A 14 -11.60 -3.60 -7.59
C GLU A 14 -11.40 -3.24 -9.06
N GLN A 15 -11.44 -4.27 -9.92
CA GLN A 15 -11.37 -4.14 -11.37
C GLN A 15 -12.43 -5.04 -12.01
N ASP A 16 -13.27 -4.45 -12.86
CA ASP A 16 -14.30 -5.17 -13.63
C ASP A 16 -15.19 -6.10 -12.78
N GLY A 17 -15.52 -5.66 -11.56
CA GLY A 17 -16.35 -6.43 -10.61
C GLY A 17 -15.62 -7.56 -9.88
N LYS A 18 -14.30 -7.69 -10.05
CA LYS A 18 -13.44 -8.60 -9.29
C LYS A 18 -12.60 -7.81 -8.29
N ILE A 19 -12.44 -8.36 -7.09
CA ILE A 19 -11.56 -7.80 -6.07
C ILE A 19 -10.28 -8.64 -6.06
N ILE A 20 -9.15 -7.96 -6.22
CA ILE A 20 -7.81 -8.53 -6.17
C ILE A 20 -7.18 -8.13 -4.85
N TYR A 21 -6.74 -9.11 -4.07
CA TYR A 21 -6.16 -8.89 -2.75
C TYR A 21 -4.64 -8.93 -2.82
N PHE A 22 -4.00 -8.08 -2.02
CA PHE A 22 -2.56 -7.98 -1.93
C PHE A 22 -2.09 -7.96 -0.49
N ASP A 23 -1.05 -8.74 -0.22
CA ASP A 23 -0.47 -8.84 1.13
C ASP A 23 0.40 -7.62 1.48
N ASP A 24 0.78 -6.81 0.48
CA ASP A 24 1.54 -5.57 0.66
C ASP A 24 1.17 -4.54 -0.42
N ILE A 25 1.22 -3.26 -0.07
CA ILE A 25 0.96 -2.15 -0.99
C ILE A 25 1.98 -2.09 -2.12
N GLY A 26 3.23 -2.51 -1.86
CA GLY A 26 4.25 -2.61 -2.89
C GLY A 26 3.87 -3.60 -4.00
N CYS A 27 3.23 -4.72 -3.65
CA CYS A 27 2.76 -5.70 -4.62
C CYS A 27 1.64 -5.13 -5.50
N THR A 28 0.71 -4.36 -4.92
CA THR A 28 -0.34 -3.68 -5.68
C THR A 28 0.23 -2.73 -6.73
N ILE A 29 1.26 -1.96 -6.36
CA ILE A 29 1.90 -1.00 -7.26
C ILE A 29 2.62 -1.69 -8.42
N LEU A 30 3.40 -2.74 -8.11
CA LEU A 30 4.11 -3.53 -9.12
C LEU A 30 3.14 -4.23 -10.07
N TRP A 31 2.09 -4.84 -9.53
CA TRP A 31 1.07 -5.51 -10.33
C TRP A 31 0.32 -4.53 -11.24
N ALA A 32 -0.11 -3.38 -10.70
CA ALA A 32 -0.80 -2.37 -11.51
C ALA A 32 0.09 -1.81 -12.62
N LYS A 33 1.41 -1.67 -12.38
CA LYS A 33 2.38 -1.28 -13.39
C LYS A 33 2.49 -2.33 -14.51
N ASP A 34 2.57 -3.60 -14.16
CA ASP A 34 2.71 -4.69 -15.14
C ASP A 34 1.44 -4.87 -15.98
N GLU A 35 0.27 -4.75 -15.37
CA GLU A 35 -1.04 -4.77 -16.04
C GLU A 35 -1.39 -3.44 -16.75
N LYS A 36 -0.53 -2.41 -16.62
CA LYS A 36 -0.73 -1.05 -17.17
C LYS A 36 -2.04 -0.40 -16.69
N ILE A 37 -2.41 -0.66 -15.45
CA ILE A 37 -3.58 -0.10 -14.78
C ILE A 37 -3.19 1.19 -14.07
N ASP A 38 -4.01 2.22 -14.28
CA ASP A 38 -3.89 3.46 -13.55
C ASP A 38 -4.59 3.34 -12.20
N LEU A 39 -3.81 3.24 -11.11
CA LEU A 39 -4.30 3.16 -9.73
C LEU A 39 -5.23 4.33 -9.34
N LYS A 40 -5.16 5.48 -10.04
CA LYS A 40 -6.06 6.62 -9.82
C LYS A 40 -7.45 6.43 -10.43
N LYS A 41 -7.58 5.50 -11.38
CA LYS A 41 -8.84 5.22 -12.11
C LYS A 41 -9.57 3.98 -11.59
N VAL A 42 -8.89 3.15 -10.80
CA VAL A 42 -9.47 1.97 -10.18
C VAL A 42 -9.73 2.22 -8.70
N LYS A 43 -10.76 1.55 -8.16
CA LYS A 43 -11.03 1.63 -6.73
C LYS A 43 -10.01 0.76 -6.00
N THR A 44 -9.05 1.42 -5.36
CA THR A 44 -8.08 0.77 -4.50
C THR A 44 -8.42 1.08 -3.05
N ARG A 45 -8.30 0.10 -2.18
CA ARG A 45 -8.46 0.24 -0.74
C ARG A 45 -7.22 -0.27 -0.04
N ILE A 46 -6.85 0.41 1.04
CA ILE A 46 -5.71 0.04 1.88
C ILE A 46 -6.17 -0.11 3.32
N TYR A 47 -5.69 -1.14 4.00
CA TYR A 47 -5.99 -1.36 5.40
C TYR A 47 -5.15 -0.42 6.28
N SER A 48 -5.83 0.43 7.04
CA SER A 48 -5.17 1.40 7.92
C SER A 48 -4.75 0.78 9.24
N ASN A 49 -3.50 1.01 9.65
CA ASN A 49 -2.95 0.41 10.87
C ASN A 49 -3.51 1.04 12.15
N ASP A 50 -3.84 2.33 12.12
CA ASP A 50 -4.41 3.06 13.26
C ASP A 50 -5.90 2.83 13.45
N SER A 51 -6.69 2.97 12.38
CA SER A 51 -8.16 2.87 12.44
C SER A 51 -8.71 1.49 12.16
N LYS A 52 -7.85 0.53 11.76
CA LYS A 52 -8.20 -0.88 11.55
C LYS A 52 -9.34 -1.10 10.54
N LYS A 53 -9.44 -0.21 9.54
CA LYS A 53 -10.43 -0.27 8.46
C LYS A 53 -9.78 0.03 7.11
N TYR A 54 -10.45 -0.39 6.04
CA TYR A 54 -10.07 -0.04 4.68
C TYR A 54 -10.38 1.42 4.39
N ILE A 55 -9.39 2.15 3.91
CA ILE A 55 -9.47 3.56 3.53
C ILE A 55 -8.98 3.76 2.08
N ASP A 56 -9.25 4.94 1.55
CA ASP A 56 -8.72 5.38 0.27
C ASP A 56 -7.20 5.64 0.40
N PRO A 57 -6.33 4.95 -0.35
CA PRO A 57 -4.89 5.14 -0.26
C PRO A 57 -4.48 6.57 -0.61
N PHE A 58 -5.18 7.26 -1.51
CA PHE A 58 -4.87 8.65 -1.86
C PHE A 58 -5.15 9.65 -0.73
N LYS A 59 -5.91 9.24 0.28
CA LYS A 59 -6.17 10.03 1.50
C LYS A 59 -5.41 9.52 2.71
N ALA A 60 -4.66 8.42 2.56
CA ALA A 60 -3.89 7.83 3.63
C ALA A 60 -2.51 8.49 3.74
N HIS A 61 -1.93 8.36 4.93
CA HIS A 61 -0.58 8.77 5.27
C HIS A 61 0.29 7.52 5.42
N PHE A 62 1.39 7.44 4.68
CA PHE A 62 2.24 6.26 4.68
C PHE A 62 3.47 6.48 5.53
N ALA A 63 3.60 5.71 6.61
CA ALA A 63 4.84 5.63 7.35
C ALA A 63 5.86 4.83 6.53
N ILE A 64 7.10 5.33 6.53
CA ILE A 64 8.25 4.68 5.91
C ILE A 64 9.09 3.96 6.98
N ASN A 65 9.88 2.98 6.56
CA ASN A 65 10.79 2.19 7.40
C ASN A 65 10.10 1.25 8.40
N GLU A 66 8.90 0.76 8.10
CA GLU A 66 8.19 -0.19 8.97
C GLU A 66 8.35 -1.66 8.56
N ARG A 67 8.21 -2.60 9.50
CA ARG A 67 8.34 -4.05 9.21
C ARG A 67 7.12 -4.63 8.51
N THR A 68 6.90 -4.34 7.25
CA THR A 68 5.81 -4.88 6.41
C THR A 68 6.03 -6.36 6.02
N PRO A 69 4.97 -7.11 5.63
CA PRO A 69 5.10 -8.53 5.32
C PRO A 69 6.13 -8.82 4.21
N MET A 70 6.20 -7.95 3.19
CA MET A 70 7.17 -8.04 2.11
C MET A 70 8.43 -7.21 2.35
N LEU A 71 8.58 -6.60 3.54
CA LEU A 71 9.69 -5.74 3.92
C LEU A 71 9.91 -4.54 2.98
N TYR A 72 8.89 -4.07 2.26
CA TYR A 72 9.00 -2.85 1.45
C TYR A 72 9.09 -1.59 2.33
N GLY A 73 8.40 -1.62 3.45
CA GLY A 73 8.56 -0.62 4.50
C GLY A 73 7.52 0.49 4.52
N PHE A 74 6.40 0.30 3.83
CA PHE A 74 5.30 1.26 3.76
C PHE A 74 4.06 0.73 4.49
N SER A 75 3.63 1.40 5.57
CA SER A 75 2.33 1.10 6.19
C SER A 75 1.41 2.31 6.13
N ALA A 76 0.12 2.07 5.93
CA ALA A 76 -0.88 3.13 5.82
C ALA A 76 -1.52 3.49 7.17
N TYR A 77 -1.79 4.78 7.32
CA TYR A 77 -2.46 5.41 8.45
C TYR A 77 -3.53 6.36 7.93
N GLU A 78 -4.67 6.41 8.62
CA GLU A 78 -5.74 7.35 8.29
C GLU A 78 -5.44 8.74 8.84
N LYS A 79 -4.79 8.77 10.01
CA LYS A 79 -4.35 10.01 10.63
C LYS A 79 -3.00 10.44 10.09
N PRO A 80 -2.77 11.76 9.96
CA PRO A 80 -1.46 12.29 9.63
C PRO A 80 -0.44 11.91 10.69
N CYS A 81 0.77 11.58 10.23
CA CYS A 81 1.90 11.22 11.07
C CYS A 81 3.16 11.97 10.62
N ASP A 82 4.05 12.24 11.56
CA ASP A 82 5.28 12.99 11.31
C ASP A 82 6.24 12.16 10.44
N GLY A 83 6.74 12.74 9.35
CA GLY A 83 7.57 12.05 8.38
C GLY A 83 6.84 11.05 7.47
N CYS A 84 5.50 11.02 7.49
CA CYS A 84 4.72 10.19 6.59
C CYS A 84 4.60 10.81 5.19
N ILE A 85 4.57 9.94 4.18
CA ILE A 85 4.52 10.32 2.77
C ILE A 85 3.14 10.03 2.17
N SER A 86 2.85 10.67 1.05
CA SER A 86 1.63 10.43 0.28
C SER A 86 1.70 9.12 -0.51
N PHE A 87 0.55 8.59 -0.93
CA PHE A 87 0.53 7.40 -1.79
C PHE A 87 1.26 7.59 -3.13
N ASP A 88 1.15 8.78 -3.72
CA ASP A 88 1.91 9.13 -4.93
C ASP A 88 3.43 8.99 -4.72
N GLU A 89 3.93 9.40 -3.55
CA GLU A 89 5.35 9.22 -3.21
C GLU A 89 5.71 7.76 -2.98
N VAL A 90 4.82 6.96 -2.37
CA VAL A 90 5.02 5.50 -2.24
C VAL A 90 5.14 4.86 -3.61
N ILE A 91 4.26 5.21 -4.56
CA ILE A 91 4.32 4.73 -5.95
C ILE A 91 5.68 5.07 -6.57
N VAL A 92 6.11 6.32 -6.48
CA VAL A 92 7.38 6.75 -7.06
C VAL A 92 8.56 6.01 -6.44
N LYS A 93 8.61 5.89 -5.10
CA LYS A 93 9.68 5.19 -4.38
C LYS A 93 9.71 3.69 -4.71
N MET A 94 8.56 3.03 -4.70
CA MET A 94 8.45 1.61 -5.08
C MET A 94 8.92 1.37 -6.51
N LEU A 95 8.49 2.20 -7.47
CA LEU A 95 8.88 2.06 -8.88
C LEU A 95 10.36 2.35 -9.13
N ARG A 96 11.00 3.16 -8.28
CA ARG A 96 12.44 3.42 -8.29
C ARG A 96 13.26 2.36 -7.55
N GLY A 97 12.61 1.46 -6.82
CA GLY A 97 13.27 0.49 -5.94
C GLY A 97 13.84 1.12 -4.66
N GLU A 98 13.34 2.28 -4.25
CA GLU A 98 13.69 3.00 -3.02
C GLU A 98 12.82 2.49 -1.84
N HIS A 99 13.01 1.22 -1.47
CA HIS A 99 12.22 0.55 -0.44
C HIS A 99 13.13 -0.31 0.47
N MET A 100 12.67 -0.66 1.68
CA MET A 100 13.50 -1.38 2.66
C MET A 100 14.04 -2.73 2.18
N ALA A 101 13.32 -3.43 1.29
CA ALA A 101 13.80 -4.69 0.69
C ALA A 101 14.94 -4.50 -0.34
N ASN A 102 15.30 -3.26 -0.69
CA ASN A 102 16.42 -2.91 -1.55
C ASN A 102 17.10 -1.63 -1.02
N PRO A 103 17.87 -1.74 0.08
CA PRO A 103 18.61 -0.61 0.63
C PRO A 103 19.75 -0.27 -0.33
N LYS A 104 19.55 0.77 -1.16
CA LYS A 104 20.60 1.39 -1.97
C LYS A 104 21.20 2.59 -1.24
#